data_AF-A0AAR2JWX5-F1
#
_entry.id   AF-A0AAR2JWX5-F1
#
_cell.length_a   1.000
_cell.length_b   1.000
_cell.length_c   1.000
_cell.angle_alpha   90.00
_cell.angle_beta   90.00
_cell.angle_gamma   90.00
#
_symmetry.space_group_name_H-M   'P 1'
#
loop_
_entity.id
_entity.type
_entity.pdbx_description
1 polymer ?
#
loop_
_entity_poly.entity_id
_entity_poly.type
_entity_poly.pdbx_seq_one_letter_code
_entity_poly.pdbx_strand_id
1 'polypeptide(L)' 'LIWRKQHESMDPSCVISTVQAGGGGGVMVWTIFSWHNLGPLVSSEHCLNAAAYLRVVADHVHPFMTSVPIF' A
#
# COMPACT_ATOMS: atom_id res chain seq x y z
N LEU A 1 4.20 22.45 3.62
CA LEU A 1 3.77 23.17 2.40
C LEU A 1 5.01 23.44 1.55
N ILE A 2 5.14 22.78 0.40
CA ILE A 2 6.28 22.97 -0.52
C ILE A 2 5.80 23.94 -1.60
N TRP A 3 6.40 25.13 -1.65
CA TRP A 3 6.21 26.09 -2.74
C TRP A 3 7.53 26.23 -3.47
N ARG A 4 7.52 26.08 -4.79
CA ARG A 4 8.71 26.18 -5.65
C ARG A 4 8.34 26.86 -6.97
N LYS A 5 9.30 27.57 -7.58
CA LYS A 5 9.12 28.10 -8.93
C LYS A 5 8.98 26.94 -9.93
N GLN A 6 8.18 27.15 -10.97
CA GLN A 6 8.04 26.17 -12.04
C GLN A 6 9.41 25.91 -12.68
N HIS A 7 9.71 24.64 -12.95
CA HIS A 7 10.93 24.15 -13.59
C HIS A 7 12.22 24.10 -12.74
N GLU A 8 12.19 24.39 -11.44
CA GLU A 8 13.36 24.22 -10.56
C GLU A 8 13.20 23.05 -9.57
N SER A 9 14.26 22.26 -9.39
CA SER A 9 14.37 21.23 -8.35
C SER A 9 14.96 21.80 -7.06
N MET A 10 14.44 21.35 -5.91
CA MET A 10 15.07 21.66 -4.62
C MET A 10 16.39 20.91 -4.51
N ASP A 11 17.43 21.62 -4.10
CA ASP A 11 18.73 21.03 -3.81
C ASP A 11 18.65 20.18 -2.52
N PRO A 12 19.23 18.97 -2.47
CA PRO A 12 19.20 18.11 -1.29
C PRO A 12 19.80 18.76 -0.03
N SER A 13 20.74 19.71 -0.16
CA SER A 13 21.32 20.45 0.97
C SER A 13 20.32 21.39 1.64
N CYS A 14 19.25 21.77 0.94
CA CYS A 14 18.19 22.65 1.43
C CYS A 14 17.03 21.87 2.07
N VAL A 15 17.12 20.53 2.11
CA VAL A 15 16.08 19.65 2.65
C VAL A 15 16.59 19.01 3.94
N ILE A 16 15.92 19.28 5.06
CA ILE A 16 16.19 18.60 6.32
C ILE A 16 15.61 17.18 6.23
N SER A 17 16.42 16.18 6.59
CA SER A 17 15.95 14.80 6.66
C SER A 17 14.82 14.67 7.67
N THR A 18 13.74 14.02 7.25
CA THR A 18 12.54 13.84 8.06
C THR A 18 12.06 12.41 7.88
N VAL A 19 11.61 11.80 8.97
CA VAL A 19 11.17 10.40 8.99
C VAL A 19 9.91 10.20 8.14
N GLN A 20 9.03 11.20 8.07
CA GLN A 20 7.81 11.16 7.27
C GLN A 20 7.53 12.53 6.64
N ALA A 21 7.48 12.60 5.32
CA ALA A 21 7.22 13.84 4.60
C ALA A 21 5.83 14.40 4.98
N GLY A 22 5.78 15.65 5.44
CA GLY A 22 4.57 16.32 5.96
C GLY A 22 3.53 16.72 4.90
N GLY A 23 3.38 15.96 3.82
CA GLY A 23 2.46 16.29 2.73
C GLY A 23 2.03 15.14 1.84
N GLY A 24 2.70 13.98 1.91
CA GLY A 24 2.29 12.76 1.24
C GLY A 24 2.06 11.69 2.29
N GLY A 25 0.79 11.47 2.67
CA GLY A 25 0.44 10.33 3.52
C GLY A 25 0.90 9.02 2.87
N GLY A 26 1.29 8.05 3.69
CA GLY A 26 1.62 6.71 3.19
C GLY A 26 0.39 6.00 2.63
N VAL A 27 0.56 5.22 1.56
CA VAL A 27 -0.49 4.33 1.07
C VAL A 27 -0.37 2.99 1.80
N MET A 28 -1.45 2.56 2.44
CA MET A 28 -1.54 1.23 3.03
C MET A 28 -2.17 0.27 2.02
N VAL A 29 -1.53 -0.86 1.77
CA VAL A 29 -2.04 -1.91 0.89
C VAL A 29 -1.97 -3.26 1.59
N TRP A 30 -2.86 -4.17 1.21
CA TRP A 30 -2.86 -5.56 1.65
C TRP A 30 -2.77 -6.48 0.42
N THR A 31 -2.03 -7.58 0.53
CA THR A 31 -1.94 -8.59 -0.53
C THR A 31 -1.65 -9.97 0.04
N ILE A 32 -1.94 -10.99 -0.76
CA ILE A 32 -1.63 -12.40 -0.49
C ILE A 32 -0.77 -12.92 -1.64
N PHE A 33 0.20 -13.77 -1.34
CA PHE A 33 1.01 -14.43 -2.35
C PHE A 33 1.29 -15.88 -1.95
N SER A 34 1.45 -16.74 -2.94
CA SER A 34 1.91 -18.12 -2.78
C SER A 34 3.20 -18.32 -3.57
N TRP A 35 3.80 -19.50 -3.45
CA TRP A 35 5.00 -19.86 -4.23
C TRP A 35 4.79 -19.72 -5.74
N HIS A 36 3.60 -20.03 -6.25
CA HIS A 36 3.31 -20.05 -7.68
C HIS A 36 2.52 -18.84 -8.18
N ASN A 37 1.73 -18.19 -7.33
CA ASN A 37 0.82 -17.12 -7.75
C ASN A 37 0.89 -15.90 -6.83
N LEU A 38 0.80 -14.72 -7.43
CA LEU A 38 0.54 -13.47 -6.71
C LEU A 38 -0.97 -13.25 -6.62
N GLY A 39 -1.47 -12.96 -5.44
CA GLY A 39 -2.86 -12.61 -5.20
C GLY A 39 -3.13 -11.11 -5.36
N PRO A 40 -4.38 -10.68 -5.18
CA PRO A 40 -4.78 -9.29 -5.41
C PRO A 40 -4.10 -8.32 -4.46
N LEU A 41 -3.81 -7.11 -4.95
CA LEU A 41 -3.34 -5.96 -4.17
C LEU A 41 -4.54 -5.07 -3.87
N VAL A 42 -4.88 -4.91 -2.59
CA VAL A 42 -6.06 -4.18 -2.12
C VAL A 42 -5.60 -2.91 -1.40
N SER A 43 -6.09 -1.74 -1.82
CA SER A 43 -5.82 -0.48 -1.13
C SER A 43 -6.66 -0.36 0.14
N SER A 44 -6.04 0.05 1.25
CA SER A 44 -6.71 0.37 2.51
C SER A 44 -6.58 1.87 2.78
N GLU A 45 -7.70 2.54 3.07
CA GLU A 45 -7.76 4.00 3.19
C GLU A 45 -6.99 4.56 4.40
N HIS A 46 -6.71 3.74 5.44
CA HIS A 46 -5.94 4.22 6.59
C HIS A 46 -5.44 3.10 7.50
N CYS A 47 -6.35 2.20 7.88
CA CYS A 47 -6.09 1.12 8.81
C CYS A 47 -7.16 0.05 8.60
N LEU A 48 -6.75 -1.20 8.39
CA LEU A 48 -7.69 -2.31 8.28
C LEU A 48 -8.26 -2.62 9.66
N ASN A 49 -9.53 -2.30 9.88
CA ASN A 49 -10.25 -2.77 11.06
C ASN A 49 -10.66 -4.25 10.87
N ALA A 50 -11.09 -4.91 11.96
CA ALA A 50 -11.45 -6.33 11.92
C ALA A 50 -12.53 -6.66 10.85
N ALA A 51 -13.54 -5.80 10.69
CA ALA A 51 -14.59 -6.02 9.70
C ALA A 51 -14.08 -5.87 8.25
N ALA A 52 -13.22 -4.88 8.00
CA ALA A 52 -12.57 -4.69 6.71
C ALA A 52 -11.61 -5.85 6.40
N TYR A 53 -10.91 -6.36 7.41
CA TYR A 53 -10.06 -7.55 7.26
C TYR A 53 -10.88 -8.80 6.92
N LEU A 54 -12.00 -9.02 7.60
CA LEU A 54 -12.90 -10.14 7.28
C LEU A 54 -13.45 -10.05 5.85
N ARG A 55 -13.75 -8.83 5.37
CA ARG A 55 -14.12 -8.62 3.96
C ARG A 55 -13.00 -8.97 3.01
N VAL A 56 -11.77 -8.53 3.28
CA VAL A 56 -10.60 -8.90 2.48
C VAL A 56 -10.40 -10.41 2.45
N VAL A 57 -10.61 -11.11 3.57
CA VAL A 57 -10.52 -12.57 3.62
C VAL A 57 -11.63 -13.23 2.79
N ALA A 58 -12.87 -12.78 2.96
CA ALA A 58 -14.03 -13.33 2.26
C ALA A 58 -13.95 -13.11 0.73
N ASP A 59 -13.62 -11.88 0.32
CA ASP A 59 -13.72 -11.44 -1.06
C ASP A 59 -12.45 -11.74 -1.87
N HIS A 60 -11.30 -11.87 -1.21
CA HIS A 60 -10.00 -12.00 -1.88
C HIS A 60 -9.20 -13.22 -1.47
N VAL A 61 -9.12 -13.57 -0.18
CA VAL A 61 -8.32 -14.73 0.28
C VAL A 61 -8.99 -16.05 -0.10
N HIS A 62 -10.28 -16.23 0.19
CA HIS A 62 -10.95 -17.50 -0.08
C HIS A 62 -10.96 -17.87 -1.57
N PRO A 63 -11.30 -16.96 -2.49
CA PRO A 63 -11.22 -17.25 -3.93
C PRO A 63 -9.79 -17.50 -4.40
N PHE A 64 -8.81 -16.79 -3.83
CA PHE A 64 -7.42 -17.03 -4.16
C PHE A 64 -7.00 -18.44 -3.74
N MET A 65 -7.27 -18.84 -2.49
CA MET A 65 -6.92 -20.16 -1.96
C MET A 65 -7.57 -21.32 -2.72
N THR A 66 -8.80 -21.17 -3.20
CA THR A 66 -9.44 -22.20 -4.04
C THR A 66 -8.88 -22.27 -5.45
N SER A 67 -8.31 -21.17 -5.95
CA SER A 67 -7.68 -21.10 -7.27
C SER A 67 -6.22 -21.59 -7.29
N VAL A 68 -5.52 -21.57 -6.15
CA VAL A 68 -4.14 -22.07 -6.08
C VAL A 68 -4.18 -23.60 -5.96
N PRO A 69 -3.60 -24.35 -6.92
CA PRO A 69 -3.49 -25.80 -6.76
C PRO A 69 -2.62 -26.10 -5.54
N ILE A 70 -3.18 -26.88 -4.61
CA ILE A 70 -2.43 -27.60 -3.59
C ILE A 70 -1.89 -28.83 -4.31
N PHE A 71 -0.58 -29.02 -4.31
CA PHE A 71 0.14 -30.04 -5.10
C PHE A 71 -0.57 -31.40 -5.19
#